data_AF-A0A7S0ANV7-F1
#
_entry.id   AF-A0A7S0ANV7-F1
#
_cell.length_a   1.000
_cell.length_b   1.000
_cell.length_c   1.000
_cell.angle_alpha   90.00
_cell.angle_beta   90.00
_cell.angle_gamma   90.00
#
_symmetry.space_group_name_H-M   'P 1'
#
loop_
_entity.id
_entity.type
_entity.pdbx_description
1 polymer ?
#
loop_
_entity_poly.entity_id
_entity_poly.type
_entity_poly.pdbx_seq_one_letter_code
_entity_poly.pdbx_strand_id
1 'polypeptide(L)'
;MAQAHGCLKLAASVHADVTMSATGAMVAEWIARHRKKKSAAAAMTAQHGPALSGSHTRSVPKLCTICYDDLDEADAYVLSCGHSWHRECMRQYVEVNIRSAQVLRLQCLYCGQPVSCGEIEQLVSPDCLAMHRRFMRNIEVERDPSLRWCP
;
A
#
# COMPACT_ATOMS: atom_id res chain seq x y z
N MET A 1 -13.29 -41.82 -47.14
CA MET A 1 -12.46 -41.56 -48.34
C MET A 1 -12.43 -40.04 -48.52
N ALA A 2 -11.32 -39.39 -48.16
CA ALA A 2 -10.35 -38.84 -49.12
C ALA A 2 -10.90 -37.53 -49.75
N GLN A 3 -10.30 -36.33 -49.70
CA GLN A 3 -8.90 -35.92 -49.62
C GLN A 3 -8.78 -34.46 -49.12
N ALA A 4 -7.63 -34.20 -48.49
CA ALA A 4 -7.08 -32.90 -48.16
C ALA A 4 -6.32 -32.32 -49.37
N HIS A 5 -6.43 -31.01 -49.64
CA HIS A 5 -5.41 -30.25 -50.39
C HIS A 5 -5.46 -28.78 -50.00
N GLY A 6 -4.30 -28.21 -49.64
CA GLY A 6 -4.15 -26.78 -49.36
C GLY A 6 -2.92 -26.47 -48.53
N CYS A 7 -1.76 -26.90 -49.02
CA CYS A 7 -0.46 -26.83 -48.35
C CYS A 7 0.43 -25.77 -49.01
N LEU A 8 1.27 -25.11 -48.19
CA LEU A 8 2.54 -24.41 -48.48
C LEU A 8 2.54 -22.91 -48.82
N LYS A 9 3.09 -22.17 -47.82
CA LYS A 9 4.35 -21.40 -47.84
C LYS A 9 4.28 -19.88 -48.06
N LEU A 10 4.76 -19.15 -47.05
CA LEU A 10 5.94 -18.25 -47.05
C LEU A 10 5.84 -17.40 -45.76
N ALA A 11 6.61 -17.73 -44.72
CA ALA A 11 7.94 -17.19 -44.44
C ALA A 11 7.92 -15.69 -44.07
N ALA A 12 8.04 -15.40 -42.77
CA ALA A 12 8.82 -14.28 -42.26
C ALA A 12 8.99 -14.43 -40.74
N SER A 13 10.17 -14.88 -40.33
CA SER A 13 10.71 -14.61 -39.01
C SER A 13 10.78 -13.11 -38.79
N VAL A 14 10.16 -12.62 -37.72
CA VAL A 14 10.73 -11.57 -36.88
C VAL A 14 10.36 -11.91 -35.43
N HIS A 15 11.31 -12.51 -34.71
CA HIS A 15 11.30 -12.46 -33.25
C HIS A 15 11.53 -10.99 -32.89
N ALA A 16 10.45 -10.26 -32.63
CA ALA A 16 10.55 -8.99 -31.95
C ALA A 16 10.74 -9.28 -30.47
N ASP A 17 12.00 -9.25 -30.04
CA ASP A 17 12.40 -9.03 -28.66
C ASP A 17 11.63 -7.82 -28.10
N VAL A 18 10.55 -8.07 -27.37
CA VAL A 18 10.06 -7.08 -26.39
C VAL A 18 10.89 -7.28 -25.15
N THR A 19 12.07 -6.66 -25.19
CA THR A 19 12.91 -6.43 -24.02
C THR A 19 12.05 -5.87 -22.90
N MET A 20 12.04 -6.61 -21.79
CA MET A 20 11.67 -6.10 -20.47
C MET A 20 12.45 -4.81 -20.19
N SER A 21 11.81 -3.67 -20.43
CA SER A 21 12.33 -2.35 -20.04
C SER A 21 11.21 -1.59 -19.35
N ALA A 22 10.75 -2.13 -18.21
CA ALA A 22 10.08 -1.31 -17.20
C ALA A 22 11.18 -0.50 -16.50
N THR A 23 11.43 0.67 -17.07
CA THR A 23 12.42 1.66 -16.65
C THR A 23 12.22 2.05 -15.18
N GLY A 24 13.32 2.25 -14.46
CA GLY A 24 13.35 2.80 -13.09
C GLY A 24 12.74 4.21 -12.92
N ALA A 25 12.09 4.74 -13.97
CA ALA A 25 11.36 6.00 -13.95
C ALA A 25 10.12 5.94 -13.04
N MET A 26 9.39 4.81 -13.00
CA MET A 26 8.18 4.71 -12.16
C MET A 26 8.50 4.77 -10.65
N VAL A 27 9.65 4.25 -10.23
CA VAL A 27 10.09 4.32 -8.82
C VAL A 27 10.56 5.74 -8.47
N ALA A 28 11.29 6.40 -9.36
CA ALA A 28 11.72 7.79 -9.16
C ALA A 28 10.54 8.78 -9.10
N GLU A 29 9.51 8.59 -9.94
CA GLU A 29 8.28 9.39 -9.91
C GLU A 29 7.43 9.12 -8.66
N TRP A 30 7.43 7.89 -8.14
CA TRP A 30 6.79 7.57 -6.86
C TRP A 30 7.49 8.27 -5.69
N ILE A 31 8.83 8.22 -5.62
CA ILE A 31 9.63 8.95 -4.62
C ILE A 31 9.38 10.47 -4.72
N ALA A 32 9.33 11.03 -5.93
CA ALA A 32 9.11 12.46 -6.15
C ALA A 32 7.67 12.92 -5.84
N ARG A 33 6.65 12.09 -6.07
CA ARG A 33 5.26 12.37 -5.67
C ARG A 33 5.10 12.39 -4.15
N HIS A 34 5.84 11.56 -3.41
CA HIS A 34 5.77 11.52 -1.95
C HIS A 34 6.54 12.63 -1.23
N ARG A 35 7.56 13.22 -1.88
CA ARG A 35 8.26 14.41 -1.35
C ARG A 35 7.40 15.69 -1.41
N LYS A 36 6.37 15.73 -2.26
CA LYS A 36 5.65 16.97 -2.62
C LYS A 36 4.53 17.41 -1.65
N LYS A 37 4.22 16.65 -0.60
CA LYS A 37 3.30 17.13 0.47
C LYS A 37 3.99 17.98 1.55
N LYS A 38 5.33 18.10 1.54
CA LYS A 38 6.07 19.05 2.39
C LYS A 38 6.40 20.32 1.60
N SER A 39 5.42 21.18 1.29
CA SER A 39 5.63 22.57 0.85
C SER A 39 4.33 23.39 0.85
N ALA A 40 3.82 23.73 2.02
CA ALA A 40 2.96 24.91 2.20
C ALA A 40 3.08 25.44 3.63
N ALA A 41 4.28 25.89 4.01
CA ALA A 41 4.47 26.74 5.18
C ALA A 41 5.61 27.72 4.89
N ALA A 42 5.27 28.87 4.30
CA ALA A 42 6.07 30.09 4.39
C ALA A 42 5.25 31.30 3.91
N ALA A 43 4.70 32.06 4.85
CA ALA A 43 4.75 33.52 4.82
C ALA A 43 4.54 34.05 6.24
N MET A 44 5.61 34.60 6.79
CA MET A 44 5.70 35.21 8.10
C MET A 44 5.19 36.65 8.06
N THR A 45 4.49 37.08 9.10
CA THR A 45 4.65 38.43 9.66
C THR A 45 4.76 38.32 11.17
N ALA A 46 5.91 38.76 11.68
CA ALA A 46 6.22 38.87 13.09
C ALA A 46 5.43 40.02 13.74
N GLN A 47 5.00 39.82 14.99
CA GLN A 47 4.95 40.88 15.99
C GLN A 47 4.84 40.28 17.41
N HIS A 48 5.65 40.86 18.30
CA HIS A 48 6.02 40.35 19.62
C HIS A 48 4.91 40.47 20.69
N GLY A 49 4.80 39.46 21.56
CA GLY A 49 4.11 39.53 22.85
C GLY A 49 4.87 38.71 23.90
N PRO A 50 5.04 39.18 25.15
CA PRO A 50 5.90 38.49 26.11
C PRO A 50 5.14 37.47 26.97
N ALA A 51 5.86 36.38 27.24
CA ALA A 51 5.92 35.62 28.48
C ALA A 51 4.88 34.49 28.76
N LEU A 52 5.49 33.33 29.05
CA LEU A 52 5.20 32.32 30.08
C LEU A 52 4.80 30.90 29.61
N SER A 53 5.67 29.95 30.01
CA SER A 53 5.53 28.50 30.12
C SER A 53 5.75 27.64 28.85
N GLY A 54 7.01 27.59 28.41
CA GLY A 54 7.51 26.54 27.51
C GLY A 54 7.76 25.25 28.28
N SER A 55 6.73 24.42 28.47
CA SER A 55 6.94 23.00 28.72
C SER A 55 7.31 22.34 27.38
N HIS A 56 8.59 22.44 27.01
CA HIS A 56 9.11 21.62 25.93
C HIS A 56 9.22 20.18 26.46
N THR A 57 8.10 19.46 26.47
CA THR A 57 8.19 18.01 26.38
C THR A 57 8.92 17.76 25.07
N ARG A 58 10.21 17.42 25.16
CA ARG A 58 11.03 17.02 24.03
C ARG A 58 10.42 15.71 23.52
N SER A 59 9.39 15.84 22.67
CA SER A 59 8.74 14.72 22.02
C SER A 59 9.84 14.04 21.22
N VAL A 60 10.21 12.83 21.65
CA VAL A 60 11.12 12.00 20.87
C VAL A 60 10.40 11.77 19.55
N PRO A 61 10.94 12.22 18.41
CA PRO A 61 10.32 11.95 17.12
C PRO A 61 10.22 10.44 16.98
N LYS A 62 8.98 9.93 16.89
CA LYS A 62 8.76 8.53 16.53
C LYS A 62 9.14 8.40 15.07
N LEU A 63 9.92 7.40 14.69
CA LEU A 63 10.31 7.18 13.29
C LEU A 63 9.32 6.23 12.64
N CYS A 64 8.91 6.52 11.40
CA CYS A 64 8.10 5.59 10.61
C CYS A 64 9.01 4.52 9.98
N THR A 65 8.84 3.25 10.33
CA THR A 65 9.69 2.16 9.78
C THR A 65 9.41 1.79 8.33
N ILE A 66 8.38 2.34 7.72
CA ILE A 66 8.06 2.09 6.31
C ILE A 66 8.86 3.03 5.41
N CYS A 67 8.91 4.33 5.74
CA CYS A 67 9.59 5.34 4.93
C CYS A 67 10.88 5.89 5.56
N TYR A 68 11.18 5.54 6.81
CA TYR A 68 12.30 6.04 7.61
C TYR A 68 12.34 7.56 7.79
N ASP A 69 11.18 8.22 7.72
CA ASP A 69 11.01 9.66 7.99
C ASP A 69 10.37 9.88 9.37
N ASP A 70 10.49 11.11 9.88
CA ASP A 70 9.92 11.52 11.16
C ASP A 70 8.38 11.43 11.14
N LEU A 71 7.81 10.88 12.21
CA LEU A 71 6.37 10.73 12.38
C LEU A 71 5.78 11.95 13.10
N ASP A 72 5.09 12.78 12.34
CA ASP A 72 4.28 13.87 12.89
C ASP A 72 2.98 13.31 13.50
N GLU A 73 2.59 13.81 14.67
CA GLU A 73 1.36 13.35 15.37
C GLU A 73 0.10 13.57 14.53
N ALA A 74 0.09 14.59 13.66
CA ALA A 74 -1.03 14.90 12.77
C ALA A 74 -1.28 13.83 11.69
N ASP A 75 -0.21 13.20 11.21
CA ASP A 75 -0.25 12.21 10.13
C ASP A 75 -0.05 10.77 10.64
N ALA A 76 0.12 10.59 11.95
CA ALA A 76 0.27 9.29 12.58
C ALA A 76 -1.05 8.50 12.58
N TYR A 77 -1.00 7.28 12.11
CA TYR A 77 -2.04 6.28 12.28
C TYR A 77 -1.56 5.22 13.26
N VAL A 78 -2.31 5.07 14.35
CA VAL A 78 -2.01 4.13 15.44
C VAL A 78 -2.90 2.91 15.28
N LEU A 79 -2.29 1.73 15.16
CA LEU A 79 -3.02 0.47 15.22
C LEU A 79 -3.49 0.18 16.65
N SER A 80 -4.47 -0.70 16.79
CA SER A 80 -4.98 -1.29 18.02
C SER A 80 -3.89 -1.88 18.91
N CYS A 81 -2.77 -2.33 18.33
CA CYS A 81 -1.60 -2.80 19.06
C CYS A 81 -0.71 -1.67 19.63
N GLY A 82 -1.02 -0.39 19.38
CA GLY A 82 -0.28 0.78 19.88
C GLY A 82 0.90 1.25 19.03
N HIS A 83 1.21 0.58 17.93
CA HIS A 83 2.27 0.97 17.01
C HIS A 83 1.77 1.95 15.95
N SER A 84 2.62 2.90 15.55
CA SER A 84 2.23 4.03 14.71
C SER A 84 3.12 4.22 13.48
N TRP A 85 2.49 4.58 12.36
CA TRP A 85 3.15 4.93 11.09
C TRP A 85 2.43 6.09 10.44
N HIS A 86 2.99 6.71 9.40
CA HIS A 86 2.21 7.67 8.63
C HIS A 86 0.98 6.96 8.07
N ARG A 87 -0.19 7.59 8.15
CA ARG A 87 -1.46 7.08 7.61
C ARG A 87 -1.30 6.60 6.17
N GLU A 88 -0.61 7.40 5.36
CA GLU A 88 -0.36 7.10 3.97
C GLU A 88 0.54 5.87 3.77
N CYS A 89 1.59 5.73 4.59
CA CYS A 89 2.48 4.57 4.54
C CYS A 89 1.70 3.29 4.90
N MET A 90 0.89 3.34 5.96
CA MET A 90 0.09 2.19 6.37
C MET A 90 -0.98 1.85 5.32
N ARG A 91 -1.66 2.84 4.75
CA ARG A 91 -2.61 2.64 3.64
C ARG A 91 -1.97 1.91 2.47
N GLN A 92 -0.81 2.37 2.01
CA GLN A 92 -0.13 1.77 0.87
C GLN A 92 0.32 0.34 1.17
N TYR A 93 0.87 0.10 2.36
CA TYR A 93 1.20 -1.25 2.81
C TYR A 93 -0.01 -2.18 2.73
N VAL A 94 -1.17 -1.74 3.25
CA VAL A 94 -2.39 -2.54 3.23
C VAL A 94 -2.90 -2.75 1.79
N GLU A 95 -2.95 -1.70 0.96
CA GLU A 95 -3.41 -1.80 -0.43
C GLU A 95 -2.56 -2.74 -1.29
N VAL A 96 -1.22 -2.66 -1.15
CA VAL A 96 -0.30 -3.54 -1.90
C VAL A 96 -0.52 -5.01 -1.51
N ASN A 97 -0.68 -5.30 -0.23
CA ASN A 97 -0.94 -6.66 0.25
C ASN A 97 -2.31 -7.18 -0.24
N ILE A 98 -3.35 -6.34 -0.22
CA ILE A 98 -4.67 -6.70 -0.75
C ILE A 98 -4.58 -6.98 -2.25
N ARG A 99 -3.99 -6.07 -3.05
CA ARG A 99 -3.88 -6.24 -4.51
C ARG A 99 -3.03 -7.45 -4.89
N SER A 100 -2.06 -7.82 -4.06
CA SER A 100 -1.21 -9.00 -4.25
C SER A 100 -1.82 -10.29 -3.68
N ALA A 101 -3.09 -10.28 -3.26
CA ALA A 101 -3.80 -11.40 -2.64
C ALA A 101 -3.11 -11.95 -1.36
N GLN A 102 -2.29 -11.14 -0.69
CA GLN A 102 -1.55 -11.48 0.53
C GLN A 102 -2.30 -11.03 1.80
N VAL A 103 -3.63 -11.12 1.81
CA VAL A 103 -4.47 -10.60 2.92
C VAL A 103 -4.20 -11.28 4.27
N LEU A 104 -3.75 -12.53 4.28
CA LEU A 104 -3.34 -13.24 5.50
C LEU A 104 -2.03 -12.75 6.11
N ARG A 105 -1.23 -12.01 5.34
CA ARG A 105 0.05 -11.43 5.79
C ARG A 105 -0.10 -10.01 6.32
N LEU A 106 -1.34 -9.47 6.35
CA LEU A 106 -1.63 -8.15 6.91
C LEU A 106 -1.47 -8.18 8.43
N GLN A 107 -0.29 -7.77 8.87
CA GLN A 107 0.08 -7.73 10.28
C GLN A 107 0.89 -6.48 10.60
N CYS A 108 0.88 -6.10 11.87
CA CYS A 108 1.75 -5.08 12.42
C CYS A 108 3.22 -5.44 12.17
N LEU A 109 4.00 -4.49 11.62
CA LEU A 109 5.41 -4.72 11.28
C LEU A 109 6.32 -4.84 12.53
N TYR A 110 5.87 -4.39 13.71
CA TYR A 110 6.66 -4.47 14.94
C TYR A 110 6.35 -5.71 15.78
N CYS A 111 5.07 -6.03 15.98
CA CYS A 111 4.66 -7.12 16.88
C CYS A 111 3.98 -8.30 16.19
N GLY A 112 3.73 -8.23 14.88
CA GLY A 112 3.09 -9.30 14.12
C GLY A 112 1.60 -9.51 14.43
N GLN A 113 0.96 -8.64 15.21
CA GLN A 113 -0.48 -8.70 15.45
C GLN A 113 -1.26 -8.46 14.15
N PRO A 114 -2.28 -9.27 13.83
CA PRO A 114 -3.07 -9.09 12.61
C PRO A 114 -3.79 -7.75 12.62
N VAL A 115 -3.83 -7.09 11.47
CA VAL A 115 -4.60 -5.84 11.31
C VAL A 115 -6.09 -6.19 11.23
N SER A 116 -6.91 -5.54 12.05
CA SER A 116 -8.35 -5.80 12.11
C SER A 116 -9.07 -5.28 10.85
N CYS A 117 -10.21 -5.89 10.52
CA CYS A 117 -11.04 -5.45 9.40
C CYS A 117 -11.48 -3.97 9.52
N GLY A 118 -11.73 -3.49 10.74
CA GLY A 118 -12.11 -2.10 10.98
C GLY A 118 -10.98 -1.11 10.69
N GLU A 119 -9.74 -1.46 11.02
CA GLU A 119 -8.55 -0.65 10.68
C GLU A 119 -8.32 -0.63 9.16
N ILE A 120 -8.50 -1.77 8.49
CA ILE A 120 -8.40 -1.86 7.02
C ILE A 120 -9.44 -0.96 6.36
N GLU A 121 -10.70 -1.01 6.80
CA GLU A 121 -11.81 -0.19 6.28
C GLU A 121 -11.58 1.31 6.45
N GLN A 122 -10.90 1.74 7.51
CA GLN A 122 -10.54 3.15 7.72
C GLN A 122 -9.36 3.63 6.87
N LEU A 123 -8.51 2.72 6.39
CA LEU A 123 -7.30 3.06 5.66
C LEU A 123 -7.50 3.06 4.14
N VAL A 124 -8.26 2.11 3.60
CA VAL A 124 -8.29 1.84 2.16
C VAL A 124 -9.56 2.36 1.47
N SER A 125 -9.50 2.48 0.15
CA SER A 125 -10.69 2.81 -0.66
C SER A 125 -11.74 1.69 -0.62
N PRO A 126 -13.04 2.00 -0.85
CA PRO A 126 -14.10 0.99 -0.87
C PRO A 126 -13.84 -0.15 -1.86
N ASP A 127 -13.21 0.13 -3.00
CA ASP A 127 -12.84 -0.89 -4.00
C ASP A 127 -11.78 -1.87 -3.45
N CYS A 128 -10.75 -1.35 -2.77
CA CYS A 128 -9.75 -2.21 -2.13
C CYS A 128 -10.36 -3.01 -0.98
N LEU A 129 -11.30 -2.43 -0.23
CA LEU A 129 -12.02 -3.14 0.82
C LEU A 129 -12.90 -4.27 0.25
N ALA A 130 -13.54 -4.05 -0.89
CA ALA A 130 -14.31 -5.09 -1.59
C ALA A 130 -13.42 -6.25 -2.04
N MET A 131 -12.21 -5.96 -2.56
CA MET A 131 -11.20 -6.98 -2.87
C MET A 131 -10.78 -7.76 -1.62
N HIS A 132 -10.48 -7.06 -0.52
CA HIS A 132 -10.12 -7.69 0.75
C HIS A 132 -11.21 -8.66 1.23
N ARG A 133 -12.47 -8.22 1.24
CA ARG A 133 -13.63 -9.05 1.63
C ARG A 133 -13.79 -10.26 0.70
N ARG A 134 -13.54 -10.12 -0.60
CA ARG A 134 -13.55 -11.24 -1.56
C ARG A 134 -12.46 -12.26 -1.20
N PHE A 135 -11.22 -11.83 -1.01
CA PHE A 135 -10.13 -12.75 -0.66
C PHE A 135 -10.37 -13.48 0.65
N MET A 136 -10.85 -12.77 1.68
CA MET A 136 -11.17 -13.39 2.97
C MET A 136 -12.24 -14.49 2.83
N ARG A 137 -13.27 -14.26 2.02
CA ARG A 137 -14.30 -15.28 1.73
C ARG A 137 -13.74 -16.49 0.98
N ASN A 138 -12.86 -16.26 0.00
CA ASN A 138 -12.17 -17.35 -0.70
C ASN A 138 -11.35 -18.21 0.25
N ILE A 139 -10.59 -17.57 1.13
CA ILE A 139 -9.79 -18.28 2.14
C ILE A 139 -10.69 -19.06 3.09
N GLU A 140 -11.83 -18.51 3.51
CA GLU A 140 -12.77 -19.19 4.40
C GLU A 140 -13.35 -20.45 3.75
N VAL A 141 -13.81 -20.35 2.50
CA VAL A 141 -14.32 -21.50 1.74
C VAL A 141 -13.23 -22.54 1.49
N GLU A 142 -12.00 -22.12 1.21
CA GLU A 142 -10.86 -23.04 0.98
C GLU A 142 -10.40 -23.74 2.28
N ARG A 143 -10.56 -23.10 3.44
CA ARG A 143 -10.15 -23.66 4.73
C ARG A 143 -11.15 -24.67 5.31
N ASP A 144 -12.43 -24.56 4.97
CA ASP A 144 -13.47 -25.47 5.46
C ASP A 144 -13.83 -26.52 4.38
N PRO A 145 -13.51 -27.81 4.58
CA PRO A 145 -13.83 -28.88 3.62
C PRO A 145 -15.32 -29.05 3.33
N SER A 146 -16.20 -28.56 4.20
CA SER A 146 -17.66 -28.63 4.05
C SER A 146 -18.22 -27.52 3.16
N LEU A 147 -17.45 -26.44 2.94
CA LEU A 147 -17.83 -25.33 2.08
C LEU A 147 -17.35 -25.58 0.64
N ARG A 148 -18.20 -25.21 -0.33
CA ARG A 148 -17.82 -25.16 -1.74
C ARG A 148 -18.41 -23.92 -2.40
N TRP A 149 -17.77 -23.48 -3.48
CA TRP A 149 -18.32 -22.45 -4.35
C TRP A 149 -19.49 -23.00 -5.17
N CYS A 150 -20.59 -22.24 -5.23
CA CYS A 150 -21.65 -22.50 -6.20
C CYS A 150 -21.09 -22.22 -7.61
N PRO A 151 -21.14 -23.19 -8.54
CA PRO A 151 -20.70 -22.99 -9.92
C PRO A 151 -21.59 -22.00 -10.67
#